data_AF-A0A2V1B0Q8-F1
#
_entry.id   AF-A0A2V1B0Q8-F1
#
_cell.length_a   1.000
_cell.length_b   1.000
_cell.length_c   1.000
_cell.angle_alpha   90.00
_cell.angle_beta   90.00
_cell.angle_gamma   90.00
#
_symmetry.space_group_name_H-M   'P 1'
#
loop_
_entity.id
_entity.type
_entity.pdbx_description
1 polymer ?
#
loop_
_entity_poly.entity_id
_entity_poly.type
_entity_poly.pdbx_seq_one_letter_code
_entity_poly.pdbx_strand_id
1 'polypeptide(L)'
;MASRAFLRYNSKSALAERFQQILDEKVTSAPTSLIDQDPKLRQLYAQYSKDSADKQFQQKYQKELAYVKSENRLRTKEARELADTITNPPWKGQEKVEDTALRMLVDSVPKAKAMPRQKTIITPPVPPKERIANARESSLDYKVSKTKTPEEVEKDNFREMYKERLMGPSMFIDATSPRTTIGMISSLADARINAKIDQKSGKFNGSDMDTVRGKPLDRKRLANSTDTNFFVNEILNSQDCLPPWIDSQQGVEREKQVFRLDMQKKWFTIIITRLSEKYGTLKGDLLPKVAPGSPDLSKDIYYPAFRRSNYSYIVAKVADLNRGIRNYNLQCPSTSLHKWKLTAEKEIDMSYDAVVKNIAALVDEWVERQQTIRQISPVDKGGGSSMLIRLWKPLPSD
;
A
#
# COMPACT_ATOMS: atom_id res chain seq x y z
N MET A 1 -59.15 20.97 26.88
CA MET A 1 -59.74 21.58 25.67
C MET A 1 -59.17 22.98 25.48
N ALA A 2 -58.31 23.19 24.50
CA ALA A 2 -58.06 24.47 23.84
C ALA A 2 -57.07 24.23 22.68
N SER A 3 -57.62 24.17 21.47
CA SER A 3 -56.91 23.90 20.21
C SER A 3 -56.15 25.16 19.76
N ARG A 4 -54.85 25.04 19.47
CA ARG A 4 -54.08 26.08 18.75
C ARG A 4 -54.14 25.76 17.26
N ALA A 5 -55.04 26.43 16.54
CA ALA A 5 -55.07 26.43 15.09
C ALA A 5 -54.13 27.53 14.56
N PHE A 6 -52.95 27.14 14.07
CA PHE A 6 -52.13 27.99 13.20
C PHE A 6 -52.52 27.70 11.75
N LEU A 7 -53.39 28.54 11.19
CA LEU A 7 -53.65 28.60 9.75
C LEU A 7 -52.39 29.14 9.06
N ARG A 8 -51.62 28.27 8.40
CA ARG A 8 -50.59 28.68 7.43
C ARG A 8 -51.29 29.03 6.12
N TYR A 9 -51.35 30.31 5.79
CA TYR A 9 -51.63 30.78 4.44
C TYR A 9 -50.53 30.26 3.50
N ASN A 10 -50.86 29.31 2.64
CA ASN A 10 -49.99 28.90 1.53
C ASN A 10 -50.26 29.81 0.33
N SER A 11 -49.86 31.09 0.44
CA SER A 11 -49.85 31.99 -0.71
C SER A 11 -48.60 31.69 -1.53
N LYS A 12 -48.76 31.07 -2.71
CA LYS A 12 -47.70 31.13 -3.73
C LYS A 12 -47.39 32.61 -3.94
N SER A 13 -46.11 32.97 -4.05
CA SER A 13 -45.76 34.39 -4.22
C SER A 13 -46.43 34.91 -5.49
N ALA A 14 -47.00 36.11 -5.46
CA ALA A 14 -47.68 36.72 -6.61
C ALA A 14 -46.77 36.76 -7.86
N LEU A 15 -45.46 36.78 -7.63
CA LEU A 15 -44.42 36.72 -8.66
C LEU A 15 -44.31 35.32 -9.28
N ALA A 16 -44.42 34.23 -8.49
CA ALA A 16 -44.48 32.87 -9.01
C ALA A 16 -45.78 32.60 -9.78
N GLU A 17 -46.92 33.13 -9.32
CA GLU A 17 -48.18 33.06 -10.06
C GLU A 17 -48.10 33.84 -11.38
N ARG A 18 -47.48 35.02 -11.37
CA ARG A 18 -47.23 35.79 -12.60
C ARG A 18 -46.29 35.05 -13.55
N PHE A 19 -45.23 34.41 -13.05
CA PHE A 19 -44.37 33.59 -13.90
C PHE A 19 -45.08 32.36 -14.46
N GLN A 20 -45.97 31.74 -13.66
CA GLN A 20 -46.76 30.61 -14.11
C GLN A 20 -47.77 31.04 -15.18
N GLN A 21 -48.43 32.19 -15.02
CA GLN A 21 -49.27 32.80 -16.06
C GLN A 21 -48.48 33.13 -17.33
N ILE A 22 -47.28 33.71 -17.21
CA ILE A 22 -46.41 33.99 -18.36
C ILE A 22 -46.02 32.69 -19.05
N LEU A 23 -45.72 31.62 -18.30
CA LEU A 23 -45.43 30.30 -18.87
C LEU A 23 -46.65 29.72 -19.58
N ASP A 24 -47.82 29.74 -18.96
CA ASP A 24 -49.07 29.21 -19.55
C ASP A 24 -49.47 30.01 -20.80
N GLU A 25 -49.31 31.33 -20.79
CA GLU A 25 -49.51 32.21 -21.95
C GLU A 25 -48.50 31.93 -23.06
N LYS A 26 -47.24 31.61 -22.70
CA LYS A 26 -46.20 31.22 -23.68
C LYS A 26 -46.41 29.81 -24.23
N VAL A 27 -46.93 28.86 -23.45
CA VAL A 27 -47.26 27.51 -23.91
C VAL A 27 -48.49 27.53 -24.82
N THR A 28 -49.48 28.38 -24.53
CA THR A 28 -50.66 28.55 -25.39
C THR A 28 -50.40 29.38 -26.64
N SER A 29 -49.44 30.31 -26.62
CA SER A 29 -49.02 31.08 -27.81
C SER A 29 -47.87 30.45 -28.61
N ALA A 30 -47.26 29.36 -28.10
CA ALA A 30 -46.28 28.60 -28.87
C ALA A 30 -46.97 27.91 -30.06
N PRO A 31 -46.37 27.94 -31.26
CA PRO A 31 -46.91 27.16 -32.37
C PRO A 31 -46.93 25.68 -31.97
N THR A 32 -48.07 25.02 -32.16
CA THR A 32 -48.20 23.57 -31.94
C THR A 32 -47.05 22.86 -32.64
N SER A 33 -46.30 22.04 -31.92
CA SER A 33 -45.13 21.37 -32.48
C SER A 33 -45.54 20.59 -33.72
N LEU A 34 -44.66 20.46 -34.70
CA LEU A 34 -44.90 19.70 -35.94
C LEU A 34 -45.32 18.24 -35.63
N ILE A 35 -44.94 17.75 -34.45
CA ILE A 35 -45.27 16.43 -33.89
C ILE A 35 -46.73 16.34 -33.42
N ASP A 36 -47.32 17.43 -32.93
CA ASP A 36 -48.72 17.47 -32.47
C ASP A 36 -49.71 17.60 -33.62
N GLN A 37 -49.27 18.12 -34.77
CA GLN A 37 -50.11 18.31 -35.96
C GLN A 37 -50.35 17.00 -36.72
N ASP A 38 -49.37 16.09 -36.76
CA ASP A 38 -49.51 14.81 -37.46
C ASP A 38 -49.74 13.67 -36.44
N PRO A 39 -50.91 12.99 -36.49
CA PRO A 39 -51.18 11.87 -35.59
C PRO A 39 -50.17 10.72 -35.72
N LYS A 40 -49.55 10.54 -36.90
CA LYS A 40 -48.53 9.51 -37.11
C LYS A 40 -47.21 9.87 -36.44
N LEU A 41 -46.80 11.13 -36.52
CA LEU A 41 -45.62 11.62 -35.81
C LEU A 41 -45.82 11.55 -34.30
N ARG A 42 -47.03 11.83 -33.81
CA ARG A 42 -47.37 11.66 -32.40
C ARG A 42 -47.30 10.21 -31.94
N GLN A 43 -47.76 9.25 -32.75
CA GLN A 43 -47.65 7.82 -32.44
C GLN A 43 -46.19 7.35 -32.41
N LEU A 44 -45.39 7.76 -33.40
CA LEU A 44 -43.95 7.47 -33.43
C LEU A 44 -43.24 8.13 -32.24
N TYR A 45 -43.57 9.38 -31.94
CA TYR A 45 -43.03 10.06 -30.77
C TYR A 45 -43.41 9.34 -29.48
N ALA A 46 -44.65 8.91 -29.31
CA ALA A 46 -45.05 8.13 -28.14
C ALA A 46 -44.25 6.82 -28.02
N GLN A 47 -44.12 6.08 -29.13
CA GLN A 47 -43.36 4.82 -29.20
C GLN A 47 -41.86 5.02 -28.87
N TYR A 48 -41.26 6.10 -29.35
CA TYR A 48 -39.83 6.40 -29.17
C TYR A 48 -39.54 7.47 -28.10
N SER A 49 -40.55 7.94 -27.36
CA SER A 49 -40.34 8.85 -26.24
C SER A 49 -39.57 8.14 -25.14
N LYS A 50 -38.80 8.88 -24.35
CA LYS A 50 -38.10 8.33 -23.19
C LYS A 50 -39.06 7.74 -22.15
N ASP A 51 -40.31 8.22 -22.15
CA ASP A 51 -41.38 7.79 -21.25
C ASP A 51 -42.14 6.55 -21.75
N SER A 52 -41.79 6.02 -22.93
CA SER A 52 -42.34 4.76 -23.42
C SER A 52 -42.01 3.63 -22.45
N ALA A 53 -43.02 2.82 -22.09
CA ALA A 53 -42.88 1.69 -21.16
C ALA A 53 -41.75 0.74 -21.59
N ASP A 54 -41.56 0.54 -22.90
CA ASP A 54 -40.50 -0.29 -23.46
C ASP A 54 -39.12 0.29 -23.21
N LYS A 55 -38.96 1.63 -23.30
CA LYS A 55 -37.68 2.28 -23.00
C LYS A 55 -37.38 2.31 -21.52
N GLN A 56 -38.39 2.52 -20.68
CA GLN A 56 -38.24 2.43 -19.23
C GLN A 56 -37.84 1.01 -18.82
N PHE A 57 -38.45 -0.02 -19.42
CA PHE A 57 -38.06 -1.41 -19.25
C PHE A 57 -36.62 -1.65 -19.73
N GLN A 58 -36.26 -1.18 -20.92
CA GLN A 58 -34.91 -1.33 -21.46
C GLN A 58 -33.84 -0.62 -20.63
N GLN A 59 -34.14 0.53 -20.04
CA GLN A 59 -33.25 1.24 -19.14
C GLN A 59 -33.12 0.50 -17.81
N LYS A 60 -34.24 0.07 -17.22
CA LYS A 60 -34.26 -0.65 -15.95
C LYS A 60 -33.49 -1.98 -16.04
N TYR A 61 -33.61 -2.69 -17.15
CA TYR A 61 -32.98 -3.98 -17.39
C TYR A 61 -31.84 -3.91 -18.42
N GLN A 62 -31.18 -2.75 -18.54
CA GLN A 62 -30.16 -2.51 -19.56
C GLN A 62 -29.03 -3.55 -19.50
N LYS A 63 -28.62 -3.90 -18.28
CA LYS A 63 -27.53 -4.85 -18.02
C LYS A 63 -27.92 -6.28 -18.41
N GLU A 64 -29.11 -6.70 -18.02
CA GLU A 64 -29.67 -8.02 -18.29
C GLU A 64 -29.91 -8.18 -19.79
N LEU A 65 -30.51 -7.18 -20.44
CA LEU A 65 -30.72 -7.16 -21.88
C LEU A 65 -29.40 -7.16 -22.65
N ALA A 66 -28.38 -6.44 -22.19
CA ALA A 66 -27.04 -6.50 -22.80
C ALA A 66 -26.41 -7.89 -22.67
N TYR A 67 -26.61 -8.57 -21.53
CA TYR A 67 -26.14 -9.93 -21.31
C TYR A 67 -26.83 -10.92 -22.26
N VAL A 68 -28.16 -10.84 -22.37
CA VAL A 68 -28.95 -11.68 -23.29
C VAL A 68 -28.58 -11.41 -24.75
N LYS A 69 -28.43 -10.13 -25.14
CA LYS A 69 -27.98 -9.74 -26.50
C LYS A 69 -26.57 -10.22 -26.84
N SER A 70 -25.75 -10.55 -25.86
CA SER A 70 -24.40 -11.07 -26.06
C SER A 70 -24.36 -12.60 -26.25
N GLU A 71 -25.26 -13.15 -27.07
CA GLU A 71 -25.45 -14.59 -27.29
C GLU A 71 -24.12 -15.35 -27.53
N ASN A 72 -23.23 -14.79 -28.35
CA ASN A 72 -21.96 -15.41 -28.72
C ASN A 72 -20.99 -15.56 -27.53
N ARG A 73 -21.18 -14.77 -26.47
CA ARG A 73 -20.38 -14.81 -25.24
C ARG A 73 -20.97 -15.73 -24.17
N LEU A 74 -22.20 -16.22 -24.37
CA LEU A 74 -22.80 -17.20 -23.46
C LEU A 74 -22.06 -18.54 -23.56
N ARG A 75 -21.82 -19.15 -22.40
CA ARG A 75 -20.91 -20.30 -22.26
C ARG A 75 -21.54 -21.64 -22.67
N THR A 76 -22.84 -21.81 -22.45
CA THR A 76 -23.58 -23.05 -22.76
C THR A 76 -24.45 -22.87 -24.00
N LYS A 77 -24.67 -23.95 -24.75
CA LYS A 77 -25.57 -23.97 -25.92
C LYS A 77 -27.01 -23.64 -25.51
N GLU A 78 -27.46 -24.22 -24.40
CA GLU A 78 -28.79 -23.98 -23.83
C GLU A 78 -29.04 -22.50 -23.50
N ALA A 79 -28.03 -21.80 -22.95
CA ALA A 79 -28.17 -20.37 -22.66
C ALA A 79 -28.26 -19.53 -23.95
N ARG A 80 -27.60 -19.95 -25.03
CA ARG A 80 -27.71 -19.29 -26.34
C ARG A 80 -29.09 -19.48 -26.95
N GLU A 81 -29.60 -20.70 -26.91
CA GLU A 81 -30.95 -21.03 -27.40
C GLU A 81 -32.02 -20.26 -26.60
N LEU A 82 -31.90 -20.20 -25.27
CA LEU A 82 -32.78 -19.39 -24.43
C LEU A 82 -32.66 -17.89 -24.73
N ALA A 83 -31.45 -17.36 -24.93
CA ALA A 83 -31.26 -15.96 -25.27
C ALA A 83 -31.90 -15.62 -26.62
N ASP A 84 -31.72 -16.47 -27.64
CA ASP A 84 -32.31 -16.34 -28.96
C ASP A 84 -33.85 -16.27 -28.88
N THR A 85 -34.47 -17.17 -28.11
CA THR A 85 -35.95 -17.16 -27.90
C THR A 85 -36.47 -15.91 -27.20
N ILE A 86 -35.65 -15.23 -26.40
CA ILE A 86 -36.02 -14.02 -25.66
C ILE A 86 -35.81 -12.78 -26.53
N THR A 87 -34.72 -12.72 -27.31
CA THR A 87 -34.39 -11.55 -28.14
C THR A 87 -35.19 -11.50 -29.43
N ASN A 88 -35.41 -12.66 -30.04
CA ASN A 88 -36.07 -12.73 -31.33
C ASN A 88 -37.55 -13.05 -31.15
N PRO A 89 -38.46 -12.33 -31.84
CA PRO A 89 -39.87 -12.64 -31.78
C PRO A 89 -40.12 -14.05 -32.33
N PRO A 90 -41.17 -14.74 -31.84
CA PRO A 90 -41.51 -16.07 -32.32
C PRO A 90 -41.79 -16.04 -33.83
N TRP A 91 -41.34 -17.08 -34.54
CA TRP A 91 -41.48 -17.21 -35.98
C TRP A 91 -42.95 -17.13 -36.41
N LYS A 92 -43.27 -16.22 -37.33
CA LYS A 92 -44.64 -15.97 -37.83
C LYS A 92 -44.94 -16.65 -39.17
N GLY A 93 -44.06 -17.52 -39.67
CA GLY A 93 -44.21 -18.19 -40.97
C GLY A 93 -43.57 -17.46 -42.15
N GLN A 94 -43.16 -16.20 -41.97
CA GLN A 94 -42.44 -15.41 -42.97
C GLN A 94 -41.12 -14.91 -42.37
N GLU A 95 -40.03 -15.02 -43.14
CA GLU A 95 -38.73 -14.48 -42.76
C GLU A 95 -38.78 -12.95 -42.79
N LYS A 96 -38.15 -12.29 -41.82
CA LYS A 96 -38.06 -10.84 -41.84
C LYS A 96 -37.06 -10.39 -42.88
N VAL A 97 -37.29 -9.21 -43.45
CA VAL A 97 -36.37 -8.58 -44.41
C VAL A 97 -34.96 -8.42 -43.82
N GLU A 98 -34.86 -8.06 -42.53
CA GLU A 98 -33.58 -7.94 -41.83
C GLU A 98 -32.79 -9.26 -41.78
N ASP A 99 -33.47 -10.37 -41.46
CA ASP A 99 -32.85 -11.70 -41.36
C ASP A 99 -32.42 -12.21 -42.74
N THR A 100 -33.26 -11.99 -43.78
CA THR A 100 -32.91 -12.36 -45.15
C THR A 100 -31.65 -11.63 -45.64
N ALA A 101 -31.53 -10.34 -45.35
CA ALA A 101 -30.37 -9.54 -45.73
C ALA A 101 -29.10 -9.97 -44.98
N LEU A 102 -29.23 -10.29 -43.68
CA LEU A 102 -28.14 -10.81 -42.87
C LEU A 102 -27.66 -12.16 -43.41
N ARG A 103 -28.57 -13.06 -43.77
CA ARG A 103 -28.24 -14.36 -44.36
C ARG A 103 -27.49 -14.21 -45.68
N MET A 104 -27.97 -13.34 -46.58
CA MET A 104 -27.28 -13.07 -47.85
C MET A 104 -25.87 -12.52 -47.63
N LEU A 105 -25.68 -11.66 -46.62
CA LEU A 105 -24.38 -11.12 -46.28
C LEU A 105 -23.44 -12.19 -45.71
N VAL A 106 -23.93 -13.04 -44.80
CA VAL A 106 -23.17 -14.16 -44.24
C VAL A 106 -22.77 -15.17 -45.32
N ASP A 107 -23.70 -15.50 -46.22
CA ASP A 107 -23.46 -16.44 -47.31
C ASP A 107 -22.50 -15.88 -48.37
N SER A 108 -22.45 -14.55 -48.54
CA SER A 108 -21.52 -13.89 -49.47
C SER A 108 -20.05 -13.95 -49.02
N VAL A 109 -19.81 -14.13 -47.71
CA VAL A 109 -18.46 -14.14 -47.13
C VAL A 109 -17.95 -15.58 -47.05
N PRO A 110 -16.78 -15.91 -47.63
CA PRO A 110 -16.22 -17.25 -47.50
C PRO A 110 -15.93 -17.58 -46.03
N LYS A 111 -16.42 -18.73 -45.55
CA LYS A 111 -16.22 -19.17 -44.17
C LYS A 111 -14.72 -19.23 -43.85
N ALA A 112 -14.31 -18.55 -42.78
CA ALA A 112 -12.92 -18.57 -42.33
C ALA A 112 -12.47 -20.02 -42.09
N LYS A 113 -11.34 -20.43 -42.69
CA LYS A 113 -10.75 -21.76 -42.47
C LYS A 113 -10.45 -21.91 -40.98
N ALA A 114 -10.97 -22.96 -40.36
CA ALA A 114 -10.71 -23.27 -38.96
C ALA A 114 -9.22 -23.58 -38.76
N MET A 115 -8.45 -22.58 -38.34
CA MET A 115 -7.06 -22.77 -37.93
C MET A 115 -7.07 -23.60 -36.63
N PRO A 116 -6.32 -24.72 -36.54
CA PRO A 116 -6.23 -25.49 -35.31
C PRO A 116 -5.67 -24.58 -34.22
N ARG A 117 -6.48 -24.31 -33.18
CA ARG A 117 -6.06 -23.54 -32.02
C ARG A 117 -4.91 -24.26 -31.33
N GLN A 118 -3.67 -23.84 -31.60
CA GLN A 118 -2.55 -24.17 -30.74
C GLN A 118 -2.86 -23.56 -29.37
N LYS A 119 -3.01 -24.41 -28.35
CA LYS A 119 -3.15 -23.99 -26.96
C LYS A 119 -1.78 -23.49 -26.49
N THR A 120 -1.39 -22.29 -26.88
CA THR A 120 -0.28 -21.61 -26.21
C THR A 120 -0.82 -21.00 -24.92
N ILE A 121 -0.24 -21.37 -23.79
CA ILE A 121 -0.52 -20.82 -22.45
C ILE A 121 -0.22 -19.30 -22.41
N ILE A 122 0.55 -18.82 -23.39
CA ILE A 122 0.98 -17.43 -23.53
C ILE A 122 0.29 -16.85 -24.76
N THR A 123 -0.54 -15.83 -24.56
CA THR A 123 -1.07 -15.00 -25.65
C THR A 123 0.09 -14.20 -26.26
N PRO A 124 0.28 -14.24 -27.59
CA PRO A 124 1.32 -13.44 -28.23
C PRO A 124 1.12 -11.95 -27.95
N PRO A 125 2.21 -11.18 -27.74
CA PRO A 125 2.11 -9.77 -27.41
C PRO A 125 1.45 -8.98 -28.54
N VAL A 126 0.41 -8.21 -28.21
CA VAL A 126 -0.32 -7.37 -29.16
C VAL A 126 0.64 -6.35 -29.81
N PRO A 127 0.63 -6.20 -31.15
CA PRO A 127 1.48 -5.23 -31.83
C PRO A 127 1.21 -3.81 -31.33
N PRO A 128 2.22 -2.93 -31.30
CA PRO A 128 2.13 -1.63 -30.64
C PRO A 128 1.01 -0.74 -31.20
N LYS A 129 0.73 -0.83 -32.50
CA LYS A 129 -0.38 -0.11 -33.15
C LYS A 129 -1.75 -0.54 -32.63
N GLU A 130 -1.98 -1.85 -32.54
CA GLU A 130 -3.23 -2.41 -32.00
C GLU A 130 -3.33 -2.18 -30.50
N ARG A 131 -2.20 -2.19 -29.77
CA ARG A 131 -2.19 -1.87 -28.34
C ARG A 131 -2.66 -0.45 -28.09
N ILE A 132 -2.22 0.52 -28.90
CA ILE A 132 -2.65 1.91 -28.80
C ILE A 132 -4.12 2.06 -29.21
N ALA A 133 -4.56 1.37 -30.26
CA ALA A 133 -5.96 1.37 -30.70
C ALA A 133 -6.88 0.77 -29.61
N ASN A 134 -6.54 -0.40 -29.08
CA ASN A 134 -7.27 -1.07 -28.00
C ASN A 134 -7.29 -0.23 -26.72
N ALA A 135 -6.19 0.45 -26.38
CA ALA A 135 -6.15 1.38 -25.25
C ALA A 135 -7.06 2.60 -25.47
N ARG A 136 -7.07 3.16 -26.68
CA ARG A 136 -7.98 4.25 -27.06
C ARG A 136 -9.43 3.81 -26.97
N GLU A 137 -9.78 2.69 -27.57
CA GLU A 137 -11.14 2.14 -27.56
C GLU A 137 -11.59 1.79 -26.13
N SER A 138 -10.75 1.12 -25.34
CA SER A 138 -11.05 0.83 -23.92
C SER A 138 -11.24 2.10 -23.09
N SER A 139 -10.47 3.16 -23.38
CA SER A 139 -10.63 4.44 -22.70
C SER A 139 -11.93 5.17 -23.09
N LEU A 140 -12.36 5.01 -24.35
CA LEU A 140 -13.63 5.55 -24.83
C LEU A 140 -14.79 4.78 -24.21
N ASP A 141 -14.73 3.45 -24.18
CA ASP A 141 -15.73 2.60 -23.53
C ASP A 141 -15.86 2.90 -22.04
N TYR A 142 -14.75 3.10 -21.33
CA TYR A 142 -14.78 3.51 -19.92
C TYR A 142 -15.42 4.89 -19.73
N LYS A 143 -15.17 5.84 -20.65
CA LYS A 143 -15.78 7.17 -20.58
C LYS A 143 -17.27 7.16 -20.91
N VAL A 144 -17.68 6.35 -21.88
CA VAL A 144 -19.08 6.27 -22.36
C VAL A 144 -19.94 5.44 -21.40
N SER A 145 -19.41 4.37 -20.80
CA SER A 145 -20.15 3.52 -19.87
C SER A 145 -20.22 4.08 -18.44
N LYS A 146 -19.41 5.09 -18.10
CA LYS A 146 -19.42 5.69 -16.77
C LYS A 146 -20.50 6.76 -16.65
N THR A 147 -21.67 6.38 -16.14
CA THR A 147 -22.66 7.32 -15.61
C THR A 147 -22.15 7.86 -14.27
N LYS A 148 -21.42 8.99 -14.33
CA LYS A 148 -20.80 9.59 -13.14
C LYS A 148 -21.88 10.11 -12.19
N THR A 149 -21.79 9.70 -10.93
CA THR A 149 -22.52 10.34 -9.83
C THR A 149 -21.92 11.74 -9.57
N PRO A 150 -22.69 12.69 -9.02
CA PRO A 150 -22.21 14.07 -8.81
C PRO A 150 -20.86 14.14 -8.05
N GLU A 151 -20.65 13.26 -7.08
CA GLU A 151 -19.39 13.17 -6.31
C GLU A 151 -18.18 12.73 -7.15
N GLU A 152 -18.37 11.92 -8.19
CA GLU A 152 -17.28 11.48 -9.07
C GLU A 152 -16.88 12.57 -10.07
N VAL A 153 -17.83 13.44 -10.46
CA VAL A 153 -17.56 14.60 -11.31
C VAL A 153 -16.69 15.62 -10.58
N GLU A 154 -16.98 15.89 -9.31
CA GLU A 154 -16.19 16.80 -8.48
C GLU A 154 -14.75 16.29 -8.27
N LYS A 155 -14.57 14.98 -8.07
CA LYS A 155 -13.24 14.35 -7.94
C LYS A 155 -12.41 14.42 -9.23
N ASP A 156 -13.04 14.25 -10.40
CA ASP A 156 -12.34 14.37 -11.68
C ASP A 156 -11.92 15.81 -11.95
N ASN A 157 -12.79 16.79 -11.69
CA ASN A 157 -12.46 18.21 -11.79
C ASN A 157 -11.33 18.60 -10.81
N PHE A 158 -11.36 18.05 -9.59
CA PHE A 158 -10.30 18.26 -8.61
C PHE A 158 -8.97 17.68 -9.10
N ARG A 159 -8.98 16.52 -9.74
CA ARG A 159 -7.80 15.90 -10.33
C ARG A 159 -7.25 16.69 -11.51
N GLU A 160 -8.10 17.26 -12.35
CA GLU A 160 -7.69 18.12 -13.47
C GLU A 160 -7.08 19.43 -12.98
N MET A 161 -7.70 20.09 -11.99
CA MET A 161 -7.13 21.29 -11.34
C MET A 161 -5.76 20.99 -10.70
N TYR A 162 -5.60 19.83 -10.08
CA TYR A 162 -4.30 19.41 -9.55
C TYR A 162 -3.30 19.06 -10.64
N LYS A 163 -3.73 18.46 -11.74
CA LYS A 163 -2.86 18.16 -12.89
C LYS A 163 -2.31 19.44 -13.51
N GLU A 164 -3.12 20.47 -13.69
CA GLU A 164 -2.68 21.78 -14.17
C GLU A 164 -1.70 22.45 -13.21
N ARG A 165 -1.94 22.33 -11.89
CA ARG A 165 -1.07 22.90 -10.86
C ARG A 165 0.24 22.14 -10.68
N LEU A 166 0.26 20.82 -10.87
CA LEU A 166 1.47 19.99 -10.76
C LEU A 166 2.32 20.00 -12.04
N MET A 167 1.69 19.96 -13.22
CA MET A 167 2.40 19.84 -14.50
C MET A 167 2.75 21.18 -15.15
N GLY A 168 2.20 22.28 -14.62
CA GLY A 168 2.54 23.67 -14.97
C GLY A 168 2.20 24.07 -16.43
N PRO A 169 2.30 25.37 -16.77
CA PRO A 169 1.99 25.88 -18.12
C PRO A 169 2.81 25.27 -19.26
N SER A 170 3.92 24.60 -18.97
CA SER A 170 4.83 24.00 -19.96
C SER A 170 4.22 22.89 -20.81
N MET A 171 3.16 22.22 -20.34
CA MET A 171 2.52 21.15 -21.11
C MET A 171 1.57 21.65 -22.21
N PHE A 172 1.23 22.94 -22.21
CA PHE A 172 0.33 23.57 -23.18
C PHE A 172 1.06 24.37 -24.28
N ILE A 173 2.38 24.46 -24.21
CA ILE A 173 3.20 25.18 -25.19
C ILE A 173 3.64 24.19 -26.26
N ASP A 174 3.28 24.45 -27.51
CA ASP A 174 3.77 23.68 -28.66
C ASP A 174 5.27 23.90 -28.83
N ALA A 175 6.05 22.97 -28.27
CA ALA A 175 7.51 23.00 -28.24
C ALA A 175 8.16 22.95 -29.63
N THR A 176 7.38 22.66 -30.69
CA THR A 176 7.89 22.52 -32.05
C THR A 176 7.84 23.81 -32.87
N SER A 177 7.20 24.88 -32.38
CA SER A 177 7.12 26.15 -33.11
C SER A 177 8.31 27.07 -32.81
N PRO A 178 9.09 27.51 -33.81
CA PRO A 178 10.30 28.34 -33.63
C PRO A 178 10.01 29.77 -33.13
N ARG A 179 8.74 30.16 -33.03
CA ARG A 179 8.30 31.47 -32.52
C ARG A 179 8.07 31.47 -30.99
N THR A 180 8.04 30.31 -30.36
CA THR A 180 7.91 30.21 -28.90
C THR A 180 9.28 30.25 -28.24
N THR A 181 9.34 30.64 -26.97
CA THR A 181 10.60 30.70 -26.20
C THR A 181 11.32 29.34 -26.16
N ILE A 182 10.56 28.23 -26.08
CA ILE A 182 11.10 26.87 -26.13
C ILE A 182 11.66 26.52 -27.52
N GLY A 183 10.96 26.92 -28.59
CA GLY A 183 11.44 26.71 -29.96
C GLY A 183 12.66 27.56 -30.35
N MET A 184 12.80 28.76 -29.77
CA MET A 184 14.03 29.55 -29.92
C MET A 184 15.21 28.90 -29.19
N ILE A 185 14.97 28.34 -28.01
CA ILE A 185 15.98 27.57 -27.26
C ILE A 185 16.39 26.32 -28.04
N SER A 186 15.45 25.60 -28.67
CA SER A 186 15.77 24.43 -29.49
C SER A 186 16.59 24.81 -30.72
N SER A 187 16.22 25.87 -31.43
CA SER A 187 16.99 26.35 -32.60
C SER A 187 18.41 26.81 -32.22
N LEU A 188 18.56 27.49 -31.08
CA LEU A 188 19.87 27.89 -30.56
C LEU A 188 20.69 26.68 -30.09
N ALA A 189 20.04 25.67 -29.50
CA ALA A 189 20.67 24.41 -29.13
C ALA A 189 21.15 23.64 -30.36
N ASP A 190 20.34 23.54 -31.42
CA ASP A 190 20.69 22.91 -32.69
C ASP A 190 21.88 23.61 -33.36
N ALA A 191 21.91 24.95 -33.33
CA ALA A 191 23.04 25.72 -33.82
C ALA A 191 24.33 25.46 -33.02
N ARG A 192 24.22 25.36 -31.69
CA ARG A 192 25.36 25.02 -30.81
C ARG A 192 25.83 23.58 -31.00
N ILE A 193 24.90 22.66 -31.22
CA ILE A 193 25.19 21.25 -31.52
C ILE A 193 25.98 21.15 -32.82
N ASN A 194 25.49 21.77 -33.90
CA ASN A 194 26.14 21.75 -35.20
C ASN A 194 27.52 22.42 -35.20
N ALA A 195 27.74 23.42 -34.34
CA ALA A 195 29.05 24.06 -34.16
C ALA A 195 30.06 23.20 -33.39
N LYS A 196 29.61 22.21 -32.62
CA LYS A 196 30.46 21.34 -31.77
C LYS A 196 30.62 19.91 -32.32
N ILE A 197 29.76 19.49 -33.26
CA ILE A 197 29.93 18.25 -34.01
C ILE A 197 31.09 18.41 -34.99
N ASP A 198 32.04 17.47 -34.95
CA ASP A 198 33.02 17.31 -36.03
C ASP A 198 32.33 16.64 -37.23
N GLN A 199 32.18 17.39 -38.32
CA GLN A 199 31.40 16.97 -39.50
C GLN A 199 32.00 15.75 -40.22
N LYS A 200 33.30 15.44 -40.01
CA LYS A 200 33.95 14.29 -40.64
C LYS A 200 33.73 12.99 -39.89
N SER A 201 33.74 13.05 -38.55
CA SER A 201 33.61 11.88 -37.68
C SER A 201 32.21 11.73 -37.09
N GLY A 202 31.36 12.75 -37.22
CA GLY A 202 30.03 12.84 -36.58
C GLY A 202 30.10 12.91 -35.06
N LYS A 203 31.29 13.05 -34.49
CA LYS A 203 31.54 13.02 -33.04
C LYS A 203 31.66 14.44 -32.52
N PHE A 204 31.05 14.70 -31.36
CA PHE A 204 31.33 15.91 -30.62
C PHE A 204 32.72 15.79 -29.97
N ASN A 205 33.60 16.75 -30.28
CA ASN A 205 34.95 16.81 -29.72
C ASN A 205 34.99 17.90 -28.64
N GLY A 206 34.84 17.48 -27.38
CA GLY A 206 34.95 18.35 -26.20
C GLY A 206 35.26 17.54 -24.95
N SER A 207 35.93 18.15 -23.97
CA SER A 207 36.18 17.56 -22.64
C SER A 207 34.89 17.06 -21.97
N ASP A 208 33.79 17.78 -22.23
CA ASP A 208 32.48 17.51 -21.64
C ASP A 208 31.84 16.23 -22.22
N MET A 209 32.28 15.79 -23.40
CA MET A 209 31.76 14.57 -24.03
C MET A 209 32.27 13.29 -23.36
N ASP A 210 33.36 13.35 -22.59
CA ASP A 210 33.82 12.22 -21.78
C ASP A 210 32.87 11.95 -20.59
N THR A 211 32.10 12.96 -20.20
CA THR A 211 31.02 12.84 -19.20
C THR A 211 29.72 12.31 -19.82
N VAL A 212 29.45 12.68 -21.09
CA VAL A 212 28.24 12.27 -21.83
C VAL A 212 28.38 10.87 -22.44
N ARG A 213 29.60 10.43 -22.75
CA ARG A 213 29.86 9.08 -23.27
C ARG A 213 29.94 8.07 -22.14
N GLY A 214 29.48 6.85 -22.42
CA GLY A 214 29.64 5.74 -21.48
C GLY A 214 31.13 5.49 -21.21
N LYS A 215 31.51 5.47 -19.94
CA LYS A 215 32.85 5.04 -19.54
C LYS A 215 33.06 3.59 -20.02
N PRO A 216 34.24 3.23 -20.53
CA PRO A 216 34.54 1.85 -20.89
C PRO A 216 34.25 0.93 -19.69
N LEU A 217 33.60 -0.21 -19.95
CA LEU A 217 33.29 -1.18 -18.91
C LEU A 217 34.58 -1.60 -18.19
N ASP A 218 34.51 -1.77 -16.87
CA ASP A 218 35.66 -2.20 -16.10
C ASP A 218 36.19 -3.53 -16.64
N ARG A 219 37.49 -3.55 -16.98
CA ARG A 219 38.14 -4.67 -17.64
C ARG A 219 38.05 -5.94 -16.81
N LYS A 220 38.07 -5.82 -15.47
CA LYS A 220 37.89 -6.93 -14.53
C LYS A 220 36.47 -7.49 -14.61
N ARG A 221 35.47 -6.61 -14.65
CA ARG A 221 34.05 -6.94 -14.78
C ARG A 221 33.73 -7.60 -16.11
N LEU A 222 34.41 -7.20 -17.19
CA LEU A 222 34.29 -7.85 -18.49
C LEU A 222 34.99 -9.22 -18.52
N ALA A 223 36.18 -9.33 -17.95
CA ALA A 223 36.92 -10.60 -17.83
C ALA A 223 36.14 -11.64 -17.00
N ASN A 224 35.44 -11.19 -15.96
CA ASN A 224 34.60 -12.02 -15.08
C ASN A 224 33.11 -11.97 -15.48
N SER A 225 32.79 -11.63 -16.73
CA SER A 225 31.39 -11.45 -17.18
C SER A 225 30.51 -12.71 -17.04
N THR A 226 31.13 -13.89 -16.93
CA THR A 226 30.45 -15.18 -16.70
C THR A 226 30.52 -15.67 -15.24
N ASP A 227 31.33 -15.06 -14.38
CA ASP A 227 31.49 -15.47 -12.99
C ASP A 227 30.47 -14.78 -12.09
N THR A 228 29.45 -15.53 -11.67
CA THR A 228 28.39 -15.03 -10.80
C THR A 228 28.92 -14.62 -9.42
N ASN A 229 29.96 -15.29 -8.90
CA ASN A 229 30.52 -14.98 -7.58
C ASN A 229 31.16 -13.59 -7.57
N PHE A 230 31.84 -13.23 -8.66
CA PHE A 230 32.42 -11.91 -8.83
C PHE A 230 31.36 -10.82 -8.73
N PHE A 231 30.25 -10.95 -9.47
CA PHE A 231 29.16 -9.97 -9.43
C PHE A 231 28.43 -9.96 -8.10
N VAL A 232 28.21 -11.11 -7.47
CA VAL A 232 27.60 -11.17 -6.13
C VAL A 232 28.48 -10.41 -5.13
N ASN A 233 29.79 -10.61 -5.14
CA ASN A 233 30.71 -9.88 -4.26
C ASN A 233 30.75 -8.38 -4.57
N GLU A 234 30.73 -7.99 -5.85
CA GLU A 234 30.66 -6.59 -6.27
C GLU A 234 29.34 -5.93 -5.83
N ILE A 235 28.21 -6.64 -5.92
CA ILE A 235 26.90 -6.17 -5.43
C ILE A 235 26.93 -6.02 -3.90
N LEU A 236 27.47 -7.00 -3.17
CA LEU A 236 27.61 -6.94 -1.72
C LEU A 236 28.45 -5.72 -1.29
N ASN A 237 29.58 -5.49 -1.97
CA ASN A 237 30.47 -4.36 -1.70
C ASN A 237 29.85 -3.01 -2.10
N SER A 238 29.08 -2.95 -3.18
CA SER A 238 28.48 -1.69 -3.66
C SER A 238 27.23 -1.30 -2.90
N GLN A 239 26.52 -2.27 -2.31
CA GLN A 239 25.31 -2.04 -1.53
C GLN A 239 25.59 -1.98 -0.01
N ASP A 240 26.85 -2.05 0.40
CA ASP A 240 27.29 -2.19 1.80
C ASP A 240 26.47 -3.24 2.57
N CYS A 241 26.05 -4.32 1.88
CA CYS A 241 25.15 -5.31 2.44
C CYS A 241 25.92 -6.56 2.87
N LEU A 242 25.63 -7.02 4.09
CA LEU A 242 26.24 -8.22 4.64
C LEU A 242 25.60 -9.47 4.01
N PRO A 243 26.36 -10.55 3.80
CA PRO A 243 25.79 -11.85 3.47
C PRO A 243 24.70 -12.24 4.49
N PRO A 244 23.60 -12.89 4.06
CA PRO A 244 22.46 -13.19 4.93
C PRO A 244 22.82 -13.97 6.22
N TRP A 245 23.79 -14.88 6.14
CA TRP A 245 24.25 -15.64 7.30
C TRP A 245 25.05 -14.79 8.31
N ILE A 246 25.75 -13.75 7.85
CA ILE A 246 26.48 -12.81 8.73
C ILE A 246 25.48 -11.89 9.43
N ASP A 247 24.46 -11.41 8.72
CA ASP A 247 23.41 -10.59 9.33
C ASP A 247 22.65 -11.36 10.42
N SER A 248 22.24 -12.60 10.11
CA SER A 248 21.62 -13.47 11.12
C SER A 248 22.56 -13.82 12.27
N GLN A 249 23.87 -13.96 12.03
CA GLN A 249 24.87 -14.12 13.09
C GLN A 249 24.86 -12.93 14.05
N GLN A 250 24.93 -11.72 13.51
CA GLN A 250 24.93 -10.49 14.30
C GLN A 250 23.62 -10.31 15.05
N GLY A 251 22.49 -10.63 14.41
CA GLY A 251 21.17 -10.63 15.03
C GLY A 251 21.12 -11.54 16.26
N VAL A 252 21.50 -12.82 16.11
CA VAL A 252 21.50 -13.80 17.20
C VAL A 252 22.45 -13.37 18.33
N GLU A 253 23.63 -12.83 18.01
CA GLU A 253 24.59 -12.41 19.04
C GLU A 253 24.08 -11.19 19.81
N ARG A 254 23.49 -10.22 19.13
CA ARG A 254 22.86 -9.05 19.76
C ARG A 254 21.73 -9.48 20.69
N GLU A 255 20.86 -10.38 20.25
CA GLU A 255 19.76 -10.88 21.08
C GLU A 255 20.26 -11.64 22.33
N LYS A 256 21.33 -12.44 22.20
CA LYS A 256 21.98 -13.10 23.35
C LYS A 256 22.53 -12.09 24.34
N GLN A 257 23.20 -11.05 23.86
CA GLN A 257 23.76 -10.00 24.72
C GLN A 257 22.66 -9.26 25.47
N VAL A 258 21.60 -8.84 24.77
CA VAL A 258 20.45 -8.17 25.40
C VAL A 258 19.80 -9.07 26.45
N PHE A 259 19.62 -10.36 26.14
CA PHE A 259 19.06 -11.34 27.06
C PHE A 259 19.92 -11.51 28.32
N ARG A 260 21.24 -11.64 28.16
CA ARG A 260 22.16 -11.77 29.30
C ARG A 260 22.19 -10.51 30.16
N LEU A 261 22.17 -9.32 29.55
CA LEU A 261 22.08 -8.06 30.28
C LEU A 261 20.75 -7.94 31.06
N ASP A 262 19.62 -8.35 30.47
CA ASP A 262 18.33 -8.40 31.17
C ASP A 262 18.38 -9.36 32.38
N MET A 263 18.98 -10.55 32.21
CA MET A 263 19.17 -11.49 33.31
C MET A 263 20.08 -10.95 34.41
N GLN A 264 21.20 -10.32 34.06
CA GLN A 264 22.11 -9.69 35.01
C GLN A 264 21.40 -8.59 35.82
N LYS A 265 20.58 -7.75 35.17
CA LYS A 265 19.77 -6.73 35.84
C LYS A 265 18.78 -7.34 36.84
N LYS A 266 18.09 -8.42 36.45
CA LYS A 266 17.14 -9.13 37.32
C LYS A 266 17.85 -9.75 38.53
N TRP A 267 18.99 -10.38 38.31
CA TRP A 267 19.84 -10.91 39.40
C TRP A 267 20.29 -9.82 40.36
N PHE A 268 20.86 -8.74 39.81
CA PHE A 268 21.30 -7.60 40.60
C PHE A 268 20.17 -7.02 41.44
N THR A 269 18.97 -6.88 40.87
CA THR A 269 17.78 -6.37 41.58
C THR A 269 17.40 -7.26 42.75
N ILE A 270 17.40 -8.58 42.57
CA ILE A 270 17.07 -9.52 43.66
C ILE A 270 18.14 -9.49 44.76
N ILE A 271 19.42 -9.46 44.38
CA ILE A 271 20.53 -9.41 45.32
C ILE A 271 20.48 -8.11 46.13
N ILE A 272 20.37 -6.94 45.47
CA ILE A 272 20.36 -5.66 46.16
C ILE A 272 19.12 -5.48 47.04
N THR A 273 17.95 -5.96 46.60
CA THR A 273 16.73 -5.89 47.42
C THR A 273 16.93 -6.65 48.73
N ARG A 274 17.40 -7.90 48.65
CA ARG A 274 17.68 -8.74 49.82
C ARG A 274 18.80 -8.19 50.71
N LEU A 275 19.86 -7.66 50.12
CA LEU A 275 20.95 -7.04 50.88
C LEU A 275 20.47 -5.76 51.59
N SER A 276 19.65 -4.96 50.91
CA SER A 276 19.10 -3.73 51.48
C SER A 276 18.11 -3.99 52.62
N GLU A 277 17.35 -5.08 52.55
CA GLU A 277 16.47 -5.54 53.64
C GLU A 277 17.27 -5.95 54.89
N LYS A 278 18.47 -6.51 54.72
CA LYS A 278 19.29 -7.01 55.83
C LYS A 278 20.23 -5.96 56.43
N TYR A 279 20.88 -5.17 55.58
CA TYR A 279 22.00 -4.29 55.95
C TYR A 279 21.71 -2.81 55.70
N GLY A 280 20.52 -2.47 55.18
CA GLY A 280 20.13 -1.09 54.85
C GLY A 280 20.70 -0.59 53.52
N THR A 281 20.55 0.70 53.26
CA THR A 281 20.89 1.31 51.96
C THR A 281 22.23 2.07 51.95
N LEU A 282 23.01 1.99 53.03
CA LEU A 282 24.25 2.76 53.16
C LEU A 282 25.41 2.06 52.44
N LYS A 283 26.22 2.86 51.74
CA LYS A 283 27.39 2.38 50.98
C LYS A 283 28.39 1.61 51.86
N GLY A 284 28.66 2.15 53.04
CA GLY A 284 29.62 1.59 54.00
C GLY A 284 29.22 0.22 54.55
N ASP A 285 27.92 -0.08 54.58
CA ASP A 285 27.39 -1.34 55.12
C ASP A 285 27.28 -2.42 54.01
N LEU A 286 27.00 -2.01 52.78
CA LEU A 286 26.82 -2.91 51.64
C LEU A 286 28.14 -3.40 51.04
N LEU A 287 29.11 -2.50 50.81
CA LEU A 287 30.37 -2.86 50.14
C LEU A 287 31.18 -3.97 50.84
N PRO A 288 31.35 -3.98 52.18
CA PRO A 288 32.10 -5.04 52.87
C PRO A 288 31.45 -6.42 52.73
N LYS A 289 30.13 -6.48 52.59
CA LYS A 289 29.36 -7.73 52.44
C LYS A 289 29.32 -8.24 51.01
N VAL A 290 29.62 -7.36 50.06
CA VAL A 290 29.59 -7.63 48.62
C VAL A 290 30.98 -8.04 48.09
N ALA A 291 31.98 -8.13 48.97
CA ALA A 291 33.32 -8.59 48.62
C ALA A 291 33.31 -9.98 47.95
N PRO A 292 34.18 -10.22 46.94
CA PRO A 292 34.23 -11.50 46.24
C PRO A 292 34.46 -12.65 47.23
N GLY A 293 33.57 -13.64 47.24
CA GLY A 293 33.66 -14.81 48.13
C GLY A 293 32.96 -14.67 49.48
N SER A 294 32.18 -13.60 49.72
CA SER A 294 31.37 -13.52 50.93
C SER A 294 30.27 -14.61 50.94
N PRO A 295 29.94 -15.17 52.12
CA PRO A 295 28.88 -16.18 52.24
C PRO A 295 27.49 -15.62 51.91
N ASP A 296 27.32 -14.29 52.03
CA ASP A 296 26.08 -13.59 51.71
C ASP A 296 25.78 -13.56 50.21
N LEU A 297 26.77 -13.85 49.35
CA LEU A 297 26.64 -13.99 47.91
C LEU A 297 26.55 -15.46 47.47
N SER A 298 26.12 -16.37 48.35
CA SER A 298 25.86 -17.75 47.94
C SER A 298 24.65 -17.84 47.02
N LYS A 299 24.82 -18.53 45.88
CA LYS A 299 23.79 -18.73 44.84
C LYS A 299 22.51 -19.35 45.41
N ASP A 300 22.65 -20.29 46.34
CA ASP A 300 21.53 -21.05 46.92
C ASP A 300 20.52 -20.16 47.65
N ILE A 301 20.96 -19.01 48.16
CA ILE A 301 20.11 -18.06 48.89
C ILE A 301 19.12 -17.37 47.93
N TYR A 302 19.57 -17.05 46.71
CA TYR A 302 18.83 -16.23 45.76
C TYR A 302 18.14 -17.05 44.66
N TYR A 303 18.69 -18.22 44.33
CA TYR A 303 18.23 -19.06 43.23
C TYR A 303 16.76 -19.47 43.33
N PRO A 304 16.20 -19.88 44.49
CA PRO A 304 14.78 -20.24 44.57
C PRO A 304 13.84 -19.06 44.26
N ALA A 305 14.16 -17.86 44.74
CA ALA A 305 13.37 -16.66 44.49
C ALA A 305 13.46 -16.22 43.03
N PHE A 306 14.66 -16.26 42.46
CA PHE A 306 14.89 -15.94 41.05
C PHE A 306 14.14 -16.90 40.13
N ARG A 307 14.24 -18.21 40.38
CA ARG A 307 13.60 -19.26 39.60
C ARG A 307 12.08 -19.13 39.64
N ARG A 308 11.48 -18.91 40.81
CA ARG A 308 10.02 -18.78 40.94
C ARG A 308 9.44 -17.65 40.09
N SER A 309 10.14 -16.53 39.99
CA SER A 309 9.65 -15.35 39.25
C SER A 309 9.98 -15.42 37.75
N ASN A 310 11.21 -15.82 37.40
CA ASN A 310 11.75 -15.58 36.06
C ASN A 310 11.87 -16.84 35.18
N TYR A 311 11.72 -18.05 35.73
CA TYR A 311 12.05 -19.27 35.00
C TYR A 311 11.21 -19.49 33.74
N SER A 312 9.90 -19.27 33.81
CA SER A 312 9.01 -19.42 32.64
C SER A 312 9.43 -18.51 31.48
N TYR A 313 9.73 -17.24 31.78
CA TYR A 313 10.23 -16.29 30.79
C TYR A 313 11.58 -16.73 30.19
N ILE A 314 12.52 -17.17 31.03
CA ILE A 314 13.84 -17.62 30.59
C ILE A 314 13.74 -18.83 29.65
N VAL A 315 12.91 -19.81 30.01
CA VAL A 315 12.68 -21.00 29.17
C VAL A 315 12.11 -20.62 27.81
N ALA A 316 11.11 -19.74 27.78
CA ALA A 316 10.53 -19.25 26.52
C ALA A 316 11.57 -18.48 25.69
N LYS A 317 12.33 -17.56 26.31
CA LYS A 317 13.33 -16.76 25.61
C LYS A 317 14.51 -17.58 25.09
N VAL A 318 14.93 -18.60 25.83
CA VAL A 318 15.95 -19.56 25.38
C VAL A 318 15.44 -20.39 24.21
N ALA A 319 14.16 -20.79 24.21
CA ALA A 319 13.56 -21.46 23.05
C ALA A 319 13.57 -20.56 21.81
N ASP A 320 13.26 -19.26 21.96
CA ASP A 320 13.34 -18.27 20.88
C ASP A 320 14.76 -18.12 20.33
N LEU A 321 15.75 -17.91 21.20
CA LEU A 321 17.15 -17.82 20.81
C LEU A 321 17.64 -19.10 20.11
N ASN A 322 17.19 -20.27 20.58
CA ASN A 322 17.51 -21.55 19.95
C ASN A 322 16.89 -21.71 18.55
N ARG A 323 15.71 -21.12 18.30
CA ARG A 323 15.14 -21.01 16.94
C ARG A 323 16.01 -20.12 16.05
N GLY A 324 16.45 -18.96 16.57
CA GLY A 324 17.40 -18.08 15.87
C GLY A 324 18.72 -18.76 15.53
N ILE A 325 19.32 -19.46 16.49
CA ILE A 325 20.54 -20.27 16.30
C ILE A 325 20.34 -21.35 15.25
N ARG A 326 19.20 -22.05 15.26
CA ARG A 326 18.89 -23.05 14.22
C ARG A 326 18.83 -22.42 12.83
N ASN A 327 18.16 -21.27 12.70
CA ASN A 327 18.08 -20.56 11.42
C ASN A 327 19.46 -20.13 10.92
N TYR A 328 20.29 -19.54 11.78
CA TYR A 328 21.67 -19.20 11.44
C TYR A 328 22.48 -20.43 11.01
N ASN A 329 22.41 -21.54 11.75
CA ASN A 329 23.14 -22.77 11.42
C ASN A 329 22.70 -23.38 10.07
N LEU A 330 21.46 -23.15 9.63
CA LEU A 330 20.98 -23.60 8.31
C LEU A 330 21.54 -22.77 7.16
N GLN A 331 21.81 -21.48 7.41
CA GLN A 331 22.34 -20.55 6.41
C GLN A 331 23.87 -20.53 6.38
N CYS A 332 24.51 -21.03 7.43
CA CYS A 332 25.96 -20.98 7.58
C CYS A 332 26.64 -21.93 6.59
N PRO A 333 27.62 -21.45 5.80
CA PRO A 333 28.29 -22.29 4.80
C PRO A 333 29.23 -23.34 5.41
N SER A 334 29.67 -23.15 6.66
CA SER A 334 30.65 -24.03 7.31
C SER A 334 30.15 -24.53 8.67
N THR A 335 30.27 -25.84 8.88
CA THR A 335 29.87 -26.52 10.12
C THR A 335 30.70 -26.09 11.33
N SER A 336 31.94 -25.66 11.11
CA SER A 336 32.82 -25.14 12.17
C SER A 336 32.29 -23.85 12.79
N LEU A 337 31.54 -23.06 12.03
CA LEU A 337 30.98 -21.78 12.47
C LEU A 337 29.59 -21.92 13.12
N HIS A 338 29.06 -23.14 13.20
CA HIS A 338 27.76 -23.40 13.83
C HIS A 338 27.78 -23.04 15.32
N LYS A 339 26.68 -22.45 15.80
CA LYS A 339 26.51 -22.14 17.23
C LYS A 339 25.78 -23.27 17.94
N TRP A 340 26.18 -23.53 19.17
CA TRP A 340 25.50 -24.49 20.03
C TRP A 340 24.22 -23.90 20.61
N LYS A 341 23.25 -24.79 20.87
CA LYS A 341 22.01 -24.43 21.54
C LYS A 341 22.27 -24.06 22.99
N LEU A 342 21.50 -23.09 23.47
CA LEU A 342 21.52 -22.60 24.84
C LEU A 342 20.62 -23.47 25.71
N THR A 343 20.97 -23.54 26.99
CA THR A 343 20.18 -24.21 28.04
C THR A 343 19.89 -23.20 29.14
N ALA A 344 18.64 -23.16 29.61
CA ALA A 344 18.18 -22.20 30.61
C ALA A 344 19.05 -22.22 31.87
N GLU A 345 19.30 -23.41 32.44
CA GLU A 345 20.09 -23.53 33.68
C GLU A 345 21.52 -22.99 33.52
N LYS A 346 22.18 -23.28 32.40
CA LYS A 346 23.54 -22.77 32.14
C LYS A 346 23.56 -21.24 32.01
N GLU A 347 22.58 -20.65 31.33
CA GLU A 347 22.51 -19.19 31.19
C GLU A 347 22.22 -18.51 32.54
N ILE A 348 21.38 -19.12 33.38
CA ILE A 348 21.11 -18.64 34.74
C ILE A 348 22.42 -18.61 35.54
N ASP A 349 23.19 -19.68 35.49
CA ASP A 349 24.45 -19.82 36.23
C ASP A 349 25.51 -18.85 35.72
N MET A 350 25.71 -18.79 34.41
CA MET A 350 26.67 -17.86 33.79
C MET A 350 26.32 -16.39 34.09
N SER A 351 25.04 -16.04 34.09
CA SER A 351 24.61 -14.67 34.40
C SER A 351 24.85 -14.32 35.87
N TYR A 352 24.66 -15.28 36.78
CA TYR A 352 24.93 -15.11 38.20
C TYR A 352 26.42 -14.85 38.44
N ASP A 353 27.28 -15.70 37.88
CA ASP A 353 28.73 -15.56 38.01
C ASP A 353 29.23 -14.22 37.44
N ALA A 354 28.63 -13.76 36.34
CA ALA A 354 28.95 -12.46 35.74
C ALA A 354 28.56 -11.29 36.66
N VAL A 355 27.40 -11.35 37.32
CA VAL A 355 26.98 -10.33 38.30
C VAL A 355 27.91 -10.35 39.50
N VAL A 356 28.18 -11.51 40.08
CA VAL A 356 29.04 -11.66 41.28
C VAL A 356 30.46 -11.14 41.02
N LYS A 357 31.01 -11.30 39.82
CA LYS A 357 32.32 -10.72 39.47
C LYS A 357 32.33 -9.18 39.46
N ASN A 358 31.22 -8.57 39.03
CA ASN A 358 31.13 -7.12 38.84
C ASN A 358 30.31 -6.41 39.92
N ILE A 359 29.92 -7.13 40.98
CA ILE A 359 28.90 -6.67 41.91
C ILE A 359 29.31 -5.42 42.69
N ALA A 360 30.59 -5.28 43.06
CA ALA A 360 31.07 -4.12 43.79
C ALA A 360 30.87 -2.82 42.99
N ALA A 361 31.26 -2.84 41.70
CA ALA A 361 31.04 -1.71 40.79
C ALA A 361 29.55 -1.43 40.54
N LEU A 362 28.73 -2.48 40.42
CA LEU A 362 27.28 -2.33 40.25
C LEU A 362 26.60 -1.73 41.48
N VAL A 363 27.06 -2.09 42.69
CA VAL A 363 26.57 -1.50 43.94
C VAL A 363 26.99 -0.04 44.06
N ASP A 364 28.23 0.29 43.72
CA ASP A 364 28.70 1.69 43.66
C ASP A 364 27.82 2.54 42.73
N GLU A 365 27.61 2.08 41.49
CA GLU A 365 26.75 2.76 40.52
C GLU A 365 25.31 2.87 41.02
N TRP A 366 24.79 1.83 41.66
CA TRP A 366 23.43 1.85 42.23
C TRP A 366 23.31 2.87 43.35
N VAL A 367 24.29 2.96 44.26
CA VAL A 367 24.30 3.95 45.35
C VAL A 367 24.35 5.37 44.77
N GLU A 368 25.20 5.62 43.79
CA GLU A 368 25.28 6.92 43.11
C GLU A 368 23.95 7.29 42.45
N ARG A 369 23.31 6.34 41.76
CA ARG A 369 21.95 6.53 41.22
C ARG A 369 20.90 6.82 42.30
N GLN A 370 20.98 6.18 43.47
CA GLN A 370 20.08 6.50 44.58
C GLN A 370 20.33 7.90 45.14
N GLN A 371 21.58 8.35 45.19
CA GLN A 371 21.93 9.70 45.63
C GLN A 371 21.43 10.76 44.65
N THR A 372 21.59 10.56 43.34
CA THR A 372 21.07 11.49 42.33
C THR A 372 19.55 11.57 42.37
N ILE A 373 18.85 10.44 42.51
CA ILE A 373 17.38 10.44 42.68
C ILE A 373 16.97 11.26 43.91
N ARG A 374 17.65 11.09 45.05
CA ARG A 374 17.42 11.88 46.26
C ARG A 374 17.73 13.38 46.08
N GLN A 375 18.74 13.72 45.27
CA GLN A 375 19.13 15.10 44.97
C GLN A 375 18.21 15.78 43.94
N ILE A 376 17.50 15.01 43.11
CA ILE A 376 16.46 15.51 42.20
C ILE A 376 15.14 15.75 42.95
N SER A 377 14.94 15.12 44.12
CA SER A 377 13.79 15.33 45.00
C SER A 377 13.98 16.36 46.15
N PRO A 378 14.41 17.63 45.92
CA PRO A 378 14.29 18.68 46.92
C PRO A 378 13.38 19.79 46.40
N VAL A 379 12.12 19.48 46.07
CA VAL A 379 11.05 20.49 46.03
C VAL A 379 9.81 19.91 46.69
N ASP A 380 9.35 20.63 47.70
CA ASP A 380 8.11 20.49 48.47
C ASP A 380 8.03 19.48 49.62
N LYS A 381 8.81 19.77 50.68
CA LYS A 381 8.35 19.51 52.05
C LYS A 381 7.48 20.68 52.53
N GLY A 382 6.22 20.66 52.10
CA GLY A 382 5.17 21.53 52.61
C GLY A 382 3.88 20.72 52.84
N GLY A 383 3.74 20.15 54.05
CA GLY A 383 2.45 19.76 54.65
C GLY A 383 1.59 18.72 53.91
N GLY A 384 1.50 17.50 54.45
CA GLY A 384 0.46 16.58 53.98
C GLY A 384 0.57 15.17 54.56
N SER A 385 -0.14 14.96 55.65
CA SER A 385 -0.46 13.69 56.30
C SER A 385 -0.62 12.47 55.36
N SER A 386 -0.06 11.34 55.80
CA SER A 386 -0.59 9.98 55.68
C SER A 386 -1.32 9.57 54.38
N MET A 387 -0.71 8.66 53.60
CA MET A 387 -1.44 7.45 53.19
C MET A 387 -0.53 6.33 52.71
N LEU A 388 -0.47 5.27 53.53
CA LEU A 388 -0.09 3.92 53.14
C LEU A 388 -1.15 3.32 52.22
N ILE A 389 -0.68 2.61 51.18
CA ILE A 389 -1.25 1.38 50.60
C ILE A 389 -2.68 1.46 50.01
N ARG A 390 -2.78 1.26 48.69
CA ARG A 390 -3.68 0.30 48.00
C ARG A 390 -3.41 0.35 46.48
N LEU A 391 -2.76 -0.67 45.90
CA LEU A 391 -3.38 -1.84 45.26
C LEU A 391 -4.55 -1.50 44.32
N TRP A 392 -4.27 -1.62 43.01
CA TRP A 392 -5.10 -2.26 41.97
C TRP A 392 -6.63 -2.20 42.13
N LYS A 393 -7.34 -1.42 41.30
CA LYS A 393 -8.52 -1.84 40.48
C LYS A 393 -9.08 -0.70 39.59
N PRO A 394 -9.99 -0.98 38.62
CA PRO A 394 -9.80 -0.72 37.19
C PRO A 394 -10.57 0.50 36.65
N LEU A 395 -10.29 0.85 35.39
CA LEU A 395 -11.06 1.80 34.58
C LEU A 395 -12.54 1.39 34.46
N PRO A 396 -13.46 2.38 34.46
CA PRO A 396 -14.40 2.47 33.35
C PRO A 396 -14.66 3.89 32.83
N SER A 397 -14.81 3.94 31.49
CA SER A 397 -15.64 4.83 30.64
C SER A 397 -15.74 6.32 30.96
N ASP A 398 -15.19 7.15 30.08
CA ASP A 398 -15.97 7.76 28.98
C ASP A 398 -15.10 7.94 27.72
#